data_AF-A0A6P5XIA7-F1
#
_entry.id   AF-A0A6P5XIA7-F1
#
_cell.length_a   1.000
_cell.length_b   1.000
_cell.length_c   1.000
_cell.angle_alpha   90.00
_cell.angle_beta   90.00
_cell.angle_gamma   90.00
#
_symmetry.space_group_name_H-M   'P 1'
#
loop_
_entity.id
_entity.type
_entity.pdbx_description
1 polymer ?
#
loop_
_entity_poly.entity_id
_entity_poly.type
_entity_poly.pdbx_seq_one_letter_code
_entity_poly.pdbx_strand_id
1 'polypeptide(L)'
;GESNQALKKQCTNEAKKAKTKSGPSKDPQSIAAKNRRERISERLKILQELVPNGSKVDLVTMLEKAVSYVKFLQLQVKVLATDEFWPVQGGKAPDISQVREAIDAILSSQKERNSGKVNGYGEET
;
A
#
# COMPACT_ATOMS: atom_id res chain seq x y z
N GLY A 1 6.95 -37.35 47.76
CA GLY A 1 6.98 -37.08 46.32
C GLY A 1 5.56 -36.98 45.85
N GLU A 2 5.06 -35.81 45.46
CA GLU A 2 5.42 -35.11 44.22
C GLU A 2 5.26 -36.02 42.99
N SER A 3 4.16 -35.86 42.24
CA SER A 3 4.25 -35.36 40.86
C SER A 3 2.91 -35.41 40.13
N ASN A 4 2.72 -34.33 39.36
CA ASN A 4 1.59 -33.94 38.53
C ASN A 4 1.48 -34.71 37.19
N GLN A 5 0.36 -34.44 36.49
CA GLN A 5 0.03 -34.60 35.06
C GLN A 5 -1.01 -35.71 34.78
N ALA A 6 -2.09 -35.51 34.02
CA ALA A 6 -2.45 -34.46 33.08
C ALA A 6 -3.99 -34.31 33.00
N LEU A 7 -4.50 -33.06 32.96
CA LEU A 7 -5.90 -32.80 32.61
C LEU A 7 -6.11 -33.05 31.11
N LYS A 8 -6.66 -34.21 30.78
CA LYS A 8 -7.22 -34.53 29.47
C LYS A 8 -8.60 -33.86 29.36
N LYS A 9 -8.70 -32.66 28.76
CA LYS A 9 -10.00 -32.08 28.39
C LYS A 9 -10.43 -32.65 27.04
N GLN A 10 -11.22 -33.71 27.14
CA GLN A 10 -11.93 -34.37 26.05
C GLN A 10 -13.16 -33.52 25.65
N CYS A 11 -13.32 -33.29 24.35
CA CYS A 11 -14.51 -32.71 23.74
C CYS A 11 -15.71 -33.65 23.88
N THR A 12 -16.81 -33.16 24.45
CA THR A 12 -18.18 -33.55 24.08
C THR A 12 -19.09 -32.38 24.43
N ASN A 13 -19.72 -31.78 23.43
CA ASN A 13 -21.07 -31.21 23.55
C ASN A 13 -21.61 -31.03 22.15
N GLU A 14 -22.15 -32.13 21.64
CA GLU A 14 -23.13 -32.15 20.57
C GLU A 14 -24.40 -31.46 21.08
N ALA A 15 -24.51 -30.16 20.85
CA ALA A 15 -25.76 -29.42 21.02
C ALA A 15 -26.10 -28.74 19.71
N LYS A 16 -26.89 -29.46 18.90
CA LYS A 16 -27.77 -29.00 17.82
C LYS A 16 -27.57 -27.53 17.42
N LYS A 17 -26.67 -27.27 16.47
CA LYS A 17 -26.53 -25.96 15.83
C LYS A 17 -27.70 -25.77 14.87
N ALA A 18 -28.87 -25.44 15.42
CA ALA A 18 -29.96 -24.87 14.65
C ALA A 18 -29.42 -23.64 13.90
N LYS A 19 -29.63 -23.61 12.57
CA LYS A 19 -29.44 -22.41 11.74
C LYS A 19 -30.37 -21.32 12.28
N THR A 20 -29.91 -20.55 13.26
CA THR A 20 -30.51 -19.26 13.56
C THR A 20 -30.12 -18.34 12.41
N LYS A 21 -31.13 -17.92 11.63
CA LYS A 21 -31.01 -16.81 10.69
C LYS A 21 -30.38 -15.65 11.46
N SER A 22 -29.11 -15.34 11.21
CA SER A 22 -28.38 -14.34 11.98
C SER A 22 -28.95 -12.97 11.64
N GLY A 23 -29.83 -12.46 12.50
CA GLY A 23 -30.15 -11.04 12.53
C GLY A 23 -28.88 -10.21 12.79
N PRO A 24 -28.89 -8.91 12.47
CA PRO A 24 -27.74 -8.04 12.70
C PRO A 24 -27.27 -8.17 14.16
N SER A 25 -26.01 -8.53 14.34
CA SER A 25 -25.40 -8.64 15.66
C SER A 25 -25.49 -7.28 16.37
N LYS A 26 -26.18 -7.26 17.52
CA LYS A 26 -26.32 -6.06 18.37
C LYS A 26 -25.17 -5.92 19.36
N ASP A 27 -24.20 -6.83 19.31
CA ASP A 27 -23.03 -6.78 20.17
C ASP A 27 -22.16 -5.55 19.82
N PRO A 28 -21.77 -4.70 20.80
CA PRO A 28 -20.98 -3.50 20.55
C PRO A 28 -19.66 -3.75 19.81
N GLN A 29 -18.99 -4.87 20.08
CA GLN A 29 -17.74 -5.22 19.40
C GLN A 29 -17.99 -5.57 17.93
N SER A 30 -19.08 -6.27 17.63
CA SER A 30 -19.51 -6.56 16.26
C SER A 30 -19.85 -5.29 15.46
N ILE A 31 -20.57 -4.34 16.08
CA ILE A 31 -20.87 -3.03 15.48
C ILE A 31 -19.59 -2.25 15.21
N ALA A 32 -18.66 -2.19 16.17
CA ALA A 32 -17.37 -1.53 16.00
C ALA A 32 -16.56 -2.15 14.85
N ALA A 33 -16.52 -3.48 14.75
CA ALA A 33 -15.85 -4.19 13.66
C ALA A 33 -16.50 -3.89 12.30
N LYS A 34 -17.83 -3.82 12.23
CA LYS A 34 -18.57 -3.45 11.00
C LYS A 34 -18.22 -2.03 10.57
N ASN A 35 -18.31 -1.05 11.48
CA ASN A 35 -17.98 0.34 11.19
C ASN A 35 -16.53 0.50 10.71
N ARG A 36 -15.58 -0.26 11.29
CA ARG A 36 -14.19 -0.29 10.80
C ARG A 36 -14.10 -0.79 9.36
N ARG A 37 -14.81 -1.87 9.02
CA ARG A 37 -14.81 -2.42 7.65
C ARG A 37 -15.42 -1.44 6.66
N GLU A 38 -16.53 -0.80 7.01
CA GLU A 38 -17.18 0.22 6.15
C GLU A 38 -16.23 1.39 5.86
N ARG A 39 -15.55 1.93 6.88
CA ARG A 39 -14.54 2.99 6.70
C ARG A 39 -13.38 2.56 5.80
N ILE A 40 -12.95 1.30 5.89
CA ILE A 40 -11.90 0.74 5.03
C ILE A 40 -12.41 0.64 3.58
N SER A 41 -13.62 0.11 3.38
CA SER A 41 -14.23 -0.03 2.05
C SER A 41 -14.44 1.32 1.36
N GLU A 42 -14.86 2.35 2.10
CA GLU A 42 -15.01 3.71 1.57
C GLU A 42 -13.66 4.27 1.11
N ARG A 43 -12.63 4.18 1.95
CA ARG A 43 -11.27 4.61 1.58
C ARG A 43 -10.71 3.84 0.40
N LEU A 44 -11.00 2.54 0.33
CA LEU A 44 -10.60 1.71 -0.80
C LEU A 44 -11.26 2.20 -2.08
N LYS A 45 -12.57 2.49 -2.06
CA LYS A 45 -13.29 3.00 -3.24
C LYS A 45 -12.69 4.29 -3.77
N ILE A 46 -12.41 5.26 -2.89
CA ILE A 46 -11.75 6.51 -3.26
C ILE A 46 -10.38 6.23 -3.89
N LEU A 47 -9.60 5.31 -3.32
CA LEU A 47 -8.32 4.92 -3.88
C LEU A 47 -8.47 4.34 -5.31
N GLN A 48 -9.50 3.53 -5.59
CA GLN A 48 -9.74 2.98 -6.92
C GLN A 48 -10.03 4.05 -7.98
N GLU A 49 -10.65 5.16 -7.58
CA GLU A 49 -10.98 6.30 -8.45
C GLU A 49 -9.74 7.16 -8.76
N LEU A 50 -8.79 7.23 -7.82
CA LEU A 50 -7.56 8.00 -7.98
C LEU A 50 -6.45 7.25 -8.73
N VAL A 51 -6.42 5.92 -8.64
CA VAL A 51 -5.36 5.11 -9.24
C VAL A 51 -5.76 4.65 -10.66
N PRO A 52 -4.90 4.83 -11.68
CA PRO A 52 -5.18 4.36 -13.03
C PRO A 52 -5.48 2.85 -13.06
N ASN A 53 -6.61 2.49 -13.69
CA ASN A 53 -7.14 1.12 -13.73
C ASN A 53 -7.42 0.50 -12.35
N GLY A 54 -7.60 1.30 -11.29
CA GLY A 54 -7.84 0.81 -9.94
C GLY A 54 -9.09 -0.06 -9.83
N SER A 55 -10.21 0.32 -10.45
CA SER A 55 -11.46 -0.44 -10.37
C SER A 55 -11.40 -1.86 -10.95
N LYS A 56 -10.33 -2.22 -11.66
CA LYS A 56 -10.17 -3.49 -12.39
C LYS A 56 -9.15 -4.44 -11.75
N VAL A 57 -8.58 -4.10 -10.59
CA VAL A 57 -7.55 -4.91 -9.92
C VAL A 57 -7.97 -5.32 -8.52
N ASP A 58 -7.38 -6.40 -8.01
CA ASP A 58 -7.58 -6.85 -6.63
C ASP A 58 -6.91 -5.92 -5.61
N LEU A 59 -7.18 -6.15 -4.32
CA LEU A 59 -6.71 -5.29 -3.23
C LEU A 59 -5.19 -5.25 -3.10
N VAL A 60 -4.49 -6.36 -3.28
CA VAL A 60 -3.03 -6.39 -3.13
C VAL A 60 -2.41 -5.57 -4.28
N THR A 61 -2.83 -5.88 -5.50
CA THR A 61 -2.40 -5.15 -6.70
C THR A 61 -2.78 -3.67 -6.63
N MET A 62 -3.93 -3.31 -6.05
CA MET A 62 -4.34 -1.92 -5.84
C MET A 62 -3.32 -1.13 -5.02
N LEU A 63 -2.87 -1.71 -3.90
CA LEU A 63 -1.94 -1.04 -2.99
C LEU A 63 -0.56 -0.88 -3.65
N GLU A 64 -0.09 -1.89 -4.37
CA GLU A 64 1.17 -1.83 -5.13
C GLU A 64 1.12 -0.76 -6.24
N LYS A 65 0.00 -0.72 -6.98
CA LYS A 65 -0.24 0.28 -8.02
C LYS A 65 -0.35 1.69 -7.43
N ALA A 66 -0.99 1.85 -6.28
CA ALA A 66 -1.08 3.15 -5.60
C ALA A 66 0.32 3.69 -5.26
N VAL A 67 1.17 2.85 -4.65
CA VAL A 67 2.57 3.24 -4.35
C VAL A 67 3.32 3.63 -5.62
N SER A 68 3.16 2.84 -6.69
CA SER A 68 3.81 3.11 -7.98
C SER A 68 3.30 4.42 -8.60
N TYR A 69 2.00 4.70 -8.51
CA TYR A 69 1.40 5.91 -9.05
C TYR A 69 1.85 7.16 -8.28
N VAL A 70 1.97 7.09 -6.95
CA VAL A 70 2.55 8.20 -6.16
C VAL A 70 3.99 8.49 -6.59
N LYS A 71 4.82 7.46 -6.77
CA LYS A 71 6.21 7.63 -7.27
C LYS A 71 6.23 8.26 -8.66
N PHE A 72 5.32 7.85 -9.54
CA PHE A 72 5.17 8.42 -10.87
C PHE A 72 4.75 9.90 -10.83
N LEU A 73 3.79 10.27 -9.98
CA LEU A 73 3.39 11.67 -9.80
C LEU A 73 4.54 12.52 -9.23
N GLN A 74 5.29 12.00 -8.26
CA GLN A 74 6.48 12.68 -7.73
C GLN A 74 7.54 12.90 -8.81
N LEU A 75 7.71 11.94 -9.72
CA LEU A 75 8.62 12.08 -10.86
C LEU A 75 8.14 13.17 -11.83
N GLN A 76 6.85 13.21 -12.15
CA GLN A 76 6.29 14.29 -12.98
C GLN A 76 6.55 15.67 -12.38
N VAL A 77 6.33 15.84 -11.08
CA VAL A 77 6.61 17.12 -10.39
C VAL A 77 8.10 17.49 -10.47
N LYS A 78 9.00 16.53 -10.25
CA LYS A 78 10.46 16.76 -10.32
C LYS A 78 10.91 17.16 -11.72
N VAL A 79 10.36 16.49 -12.73
CA VAL A 79 10.52 16.86 -14.13
C VAL A 79 10.05 18.30 -14.23
N LEU A 80 8.77 18.63 -14.09
CA LEU A 80 8.24 20.00 -14.25
C LEU A 80 8.94 21.10 -13.43
N ALA A 81 9.56 20.79 -12.29
CA ALA A 81 10.27 21.74 -11.44
C ALA A 81 11.75 21.94 -11.79
N THR A 82 12.32 21.16 -12.72
CA THR A 82 13.73 21.25 -13.09
C THR A 82 13.92 22.44 -14.04
N ASP A 83 14.10 23.65 -13.50
CA ASP A 83 14.17 24.94 -14.20
C ASP A 83 14.98 24.96 -15.52
N GLU A 84 16.00 24.09 -15.63
CA GLU A 84 16.86 23.94 -16.81
C GLU A 84 16.17 23.35 -18.06
N PHE A 85 15.09 22.58 -17.91
CA PHE A 85 14.49 21.82 -19.02
C PHE A 85 13.21 22.47 -19.60
N TRP A 86 12.58 23.42 -18.89
CA TRP A 86 11.44 24.18 -19.41
C TRP A 86 11.94 25.57 -19.82
N PRO A 87 11.97 25.91 -21.11
CA PRO A 87 12.48 27.20 -21.53
C PRO A 87 11.58 28.31 -20.97
N VAL A 88 12.19 29.25 -20.26
CA VAL A 88 11.50 30.44 -19.76
C VAL A 88 11.26 31.39 -20.95
N GLN A 89 10.00 31.50 -21.39
CA GLN A 89 9.48 32.46 -22.39
C GLN A 89 10.05 32.31 -23.83
N GLY A 90 9.23 31.79 -24.75
CA GLY A 90 9.48 31.87 -26.21
C GLY A 90 10.39 30.79 -26.81
N GLY A 91 10.94 29.88 -25.99
CA GLY A 91 11.70 28.72 -26.47
C GLY A 91 10.80 27.58 -26.96
N LYS A 92 11.32 26.76 -27.87
CA LYS A 92 10.64 25.54 -28.33
C LYS A 92 10.52 24.57 -27.15
N ALA A 93 9.29 24.12 -26.87
CA ALA A 93 9.07 23.10 -25.84
C ALA A 93 9.88 21.83 -26.15
N PRO A 94 10.43 21.16 -25.11
CA PRO A 94 11.18 19.93 -25.30
C PRO A 94 10.29 18.84 -25.91
N ASP A 95 10.84 18.08 -26.85
CA ASP A 95 10.14 16.96 -27.46
C ASP A 95 10.10 15.71 -26.55
N ILE A 96 9.28 14.73 -26.93
CA ILE A 96 9.05 13.52 -26.11
C ILE A 96 10.35 12.76 -25.83
N SER A 97 11.30 12.73 -26.77
CA SER A 97 12.57 12.02 -26.58
C SER A 97 13.41 12.70 -25.52
N GLN A 98 13.46 14.04 -25.55
CA GLN A 98 14.17 14.83 -24.54
C GLN A 98 13.55 14.65 -23.15
N VAL A 99 12.22 14.62 -23.05
CA VAL A 99 11.51 14.35 -21.77
C VAL A 99 11.87 12.97 -21.23
N ARG A 100 11.94 11.96 -22.10
CA ARG A 100 12.31 10.59 -21.70
C ARG A 100 13.74 10.52 -21.16
N GLU A 101 14.69 11.18 -21.84
CA GLU A 101 16.09 11.22 -21.40
C GLU A 101 16.23 11.92 -20.03
N ALA A 102 15.55 13.05 -19.83
CA ALA A 102 15.54 13.74 -18.55
C ALA A 102 14.97 12.87 -17.41
N ILE A 103 13.90 12.10 -17.70
CA ILE A 103 13.34 11.13 -16.76
C ILE A 103 14.37 10.05 -16.39
N ASP A 104 15.06 9.47 -17.37
CA ASP A 104 16.05 8.41 -17.15
C ASP A 104 17.26 8.92 -16.34
N ALA A 105 17.70 10.15 -16.59
CA ALA A 105 18.75 10.81 -15.82
C ALA A 105 18.35 11.00 -14.34
N ILE A 106 17.12 11.49 -14.09
CA ILE A 106 16.59 11.68 -12.73
C ILE A 106 16.50 10.34 -11.99
N LEU A 107 16.00 9.29 -12.65
CA LEU A 107 15.86 7.96 -12.06
C LEU A 107 17.23 7.34 -11.75
N SER A 108 18.20 7.50 -12.63
CA SER A 108 19.57 7.02 -12.44
C SER A 108 20.26 7.70 -11.25
N SER A 109 20.10 9.03 -11.10
CA SER A 109 20.63 9.79 -9.95
C SER A 109 20.04 9.34 -8.60
N GLN A 110 18.76 8.94 -8.55
CA GLN A 110 18.14 8.41 -7.34
C GLN A 110 18.74 7.05 -6.93
N LYS A 111 19.04 6.18 -7.89
CA LYS A 111 19.59 4.85 -7.64
C LYS A 111 20.96 4.92 -6.96
N GLU A 112 21.84 5.78 -7.44
CA GLU A 112 23.18 5.98 -6.87
C GLU A 112 23.11 6.50 -5.43
N ARG A 113 22.26 7.50 -5.17
CA ARG A 113 22.06 8.03 -3.80
C ARG A 113 21.49 7.01 -2.83
N ASN A 114 20.65 6.09 -3.30
CA ASN A 114 20.05 5.07 -2.44
C ASN A 114 20.98 3.87 -2.18
N SER A 115 21.96 3.63 -3.07
CA SER A 115 22.96 2.57 -2.95
C SER A 115 23.97 2.83 -1.82
N GLY A 116 24.30 4.10 -1.55
CA GLY A 116 25.26 4.50 -0.51
C GLY A 116 24.78 4.35 0.95
N LYS A 117 23.59 3.79 1.20
CA LYS A 117 23.00 3.68 2.55
C LYS A 117 22.88 2.24 3.09
N VAL A 118 23.44 1.26 2.38
CA VAL A 118 23.54 -0.13 2.84
C VAL A 118 24.99 -0.41 3.15
N ASN A 119 25.38 -0.28 4.43
CA ASN A 119 26.44 -0.99 5.15
C ASN A 119 26.80 -0.20 6.41
N GLY A 120 26.30 -0.65 7.56
CA GLY A 120 26.53 0.03 8.84
C GLY A 120 26.08 -0.79 10.05
N TYR A 121 26.22 -2.11 10.00
CA TYR A 121 26.27 -2.94 11.21
C TYR A 121 27.63 -3.63 11.19
N GLY A 122 28.60 -2.99 11.84
CA GLY A 122 29.88 -3.60 12.15
C GLY A 122 29.69 -4.62 13.26
N GLU A 123 30.37 -5.76 13.11
CA GLU A 123 30.76 -6.64 14.20
C GLU A 123 31.39 -5.82 15.33
N GLU A 124 30.93 -6.06 16.56
CA GLU A 124 31.77 -5.84 17.75
C GLU A 124 31.48 -6.95 18.76
N THR A 125 32.48 -7.83 18.87
CA THR A 125 32.82 -8.87 19.88
C THR A 125 31.71 -9.59 20.65
#